data_AF-A0A3D1IPL8-F1
#
_entry.id   AF-A0A3D1IPL8-F1
#
_cell.length_a   1.000
_cell.length_b   1.000
_cell.length_c   1.000
_cell.angle_alpha   90.00
_cell.angle_beta   90.00
_cell.angle_gamma   90.00
#
_symmetry.space_group_name_H-M   'P 1'
#
loop_
_entity.id
_entity.type
_entity.pdbx_description
1 polymer ?
#
loop_
_entity_poly.entity_id
_entity_poly.type
_entity_poly.pdbx_seq_one_letter_code
_entity_poly.pdbx_strand_id
1 'polypeptide(L)' 'MRRVVLCTVICAWAALTVPVLAQEEVRVEIDAGELAGVRQGGITMFKGIPYAAPPVGPLRWRP' A
#
# COMPACT_ATOMS: atom_id res chain seq x y z
N MET A 1 -6.31 -32.10 -24.58
CA MET A 1 -4.94 -31.70 -24.16
C MET A 1 -4.75 -30.19 -24.13
N ARG A 2 -5.06 -29.46 -25.21
CA ARG A 2 -4.92 -27.99 -25.31
C ARG A 2 -5.70 -27.19 -24.25
N ARG A 3 -6.92 -27.64 -23.88
CA ARG A 3 -7.73 -27.04 -22.80
C ARG A 3 -7.17 -27.29 -21.39
N VAL A 4 -6.51 -28.42 -21.19
CA VAL A 4 -5.90 -28.79 -19.88
C VAL A 4 -4.63 -27.97 -19.65
N VAL A 5 -3.79 -27.83 -20.68
CA VAL A 5 -2.59 -26.97 -20.64
C VAL A 5 -2.95 -25.50 -20.45
N LEU A 6 -4.05 -25.04 -21.05
CA LEU A 6 -4.52 -23.66 -20.86
C LEU A 6 -4.94 -23.39 -19.40
N CYS A 7 -5.71 -24.31 -18.79
CA CYS A 7 -6.12 -24.16 -17.38
C CYS A 7 -4.93 -24.19 -16.41
N THR A 8 -3.94 -25.05 -16.63
CA THR A 8 -2.77 -25.12 -15.73
C THR A 8 -1.92 -23.86 -15.81
N VAL A 9 -1.77 -23.26 -16.99
CA VAL A 9 -1.06 -21.99 -17.15
C VAL A 9 -1.81 -20.84 -16.46
N ILE A 10 -3.13 -20.78 -16.59
CA ILE A 10 -3.95 -19.76 -15.92
C ILE A 10 -3.85 -19.89 -14.38
N CYS A 11 -3.94 -21.10 -13.84
CA CYS A 11 -3.81 -21.33 -12.40
C CYS A 11 -2.40 -21.00 -11.88
N ALA A 12 -1.34 -21.33 -12.62
CA ALA A 12 0.02 -20.98 -12.25
C ALA A 12 0.26 -19.46 -12.24
N TRP A 13 -0.37 -18.73 -13.15
CA TRP A 13 -0.27 -17.27 -13.20
C TRP A 13 -1.03 -16.60 -12.06
N ALA A 14 -2.20 -17.13 -11.69
CA ALA A 14 -2.97 -16.66 -10.53
C ALA A 14 -2.25 -16.92 -9.19
N ALA A 15 -1.43 -17.97 -9.08
CA ALA A 15 -0.68 -18.26 -7.86
C ALA A 15 0.44 -17.25 -7.57
N LEU A 16 0.93 -16.53 -8.58
CA LEU A 16 2.01 -15.54 -8.43
C LEU A 16 1.51 -14.17 -7.97
N THR A 17 0.20 -13.88 -8.01
CA THR A 17 -0.38 -12.58 -7.64
C THR A 17 -0.91 -12.50 -6.20
N VAL A 18 -0.83 -13.61 -5.45
CA VAL A 18 -1.37 -13.74 -4.08
C VAL A 18 -0.81 -12.76 -3.03
N PRO A 19 0.48 -12.33 -3.02
CA PRO A 19 0.99 -11.54 -1.89
C PRO A 19 0.37 -10.15 -1.78
N VAL A 20 -0.24 -9.63 -2.85
CA VAL A 20 -0.94 -8.32 -2.84
C VAL A 20 -2.24 -8.34 -2.05
N LEU A 21 -2.92 -9.49 -1.94
CA LEU A 21 -4.24 -9.60 -1.32
C LEU A 21 -4.19 -9.81 0.20
N ALA A 22 -3.01 -10.00 0.79
CA ALA A 22 -2.85 -10.29 2.21
C ALA A 22 -2.80 -9.05 3.11
N GLN A 23 -2.65 -7.84 2.54
CA GLN A 23 -2.70 -6.60 3.32
C GLN A 23 -4.13 -6.11 3.48
N GLU A 24 -4.55 -5.93 4.73
CA GLU A 24 -5.78 -5.22 5.06
C GLU A 24 -5.52 -3.71 4.90
N GLU A 25 -6.24 -3.07 3.98
CA GLU A 25 -6.24 -1.62 3.81
C GLU A 25 -6.98 -0.96 4.97
N VAL A 26 -6.39 0.08 5.56
CA VAL A 26 -6.96 0.82 6.70
C VAL A 26 -7.08 2.29 6.33
N ARG A 27 -8.24 2.89 6.62
CA ARG A 27 -8.50 4.32 6.43
C ARG A 27 -8.83 4.99 7.75
N VAL A 28 -8.26 6.16 8.01
CA VAL A 28 -8.50 6.96 9.21
C VAL A 28 -8.60 8.44 8.85
N GLU A 29 -9.52 9.15 9.50
CA GLU A 29 -9.67 10.60 9.35
C GLU A 29 -8.80 11.31 10.40
N ILE A 30 -8.08 12.35 9.97
CA ILE A 30 -7.34 13.28 10.84
C ILE A 30 -7.66 14.73 10.44
N ASP A 31 -7.20 15.71 11.22
CA ASP A 31 -7.44 17.14 10.95
C ASP A 31 -6.96 17.59 9.56
N ALA A 32 -5.97 16.92 8.99
CA ALA A 32 -5.41 17.19 7.66
C ALA A 32 -6.08 16.40 6.51
N GLY A 33 -7.06 15.53 6.80
CA GLY A 33 -7.79 14.70 5.84
C GLY A 33 -7.67 13.19 6.10
N GLU A 34 -8.02 12.39 5.10
CA GLU A 34 -8.01 10.92 5.20
C GLU A 34 -6.61 10.34 4.95
N LEU A 35 -6.18 9.42 5.81
CA LEU A 35 -4.95 8.64 5.65
C LEU A 35 -5.25 7.20 5.26
N ALA A 36 -4.56 6.74 4.21
CA ALA A 36 -4.50 5.34 3.85
C ALA A 36 -3.29 4.67 4.53
N GLY A 37 -3.54 3.53 5.14
CA GLY A 37 -2.56 2.72 5.84
C GLY A 37 -2.78 1.24 5.59
N VAL A 38 -1.98 0.46 6.29
CA VAL A 38 -1.88 -0.98 6.09
C VAL A 38 -1.86 -1.67 7.44
N ARG A 39 -2.69 -2.71 7.60
CA ARG A 39 -2.56 -3.64 8.70
C ARG A 39 -1.84 -4.92 8.25
N GLN A 40 -0.73 -5.22 8.91
CA GLN A 40 0.08 -6.42 8.66
C GLN A 40 0.72 -6.89 9.97
N GLY A 41 0.67 -8.20 10.24
CA GLY A 41 1.28 -8.77 11.45
C GLY A 41 0.73 -8.21 12.76
N GLY A 42 -0.55 -7.82 12.78
CA GLY A 42 -1.20 -7.22 13.96
C GLY A 42 -0.90 -5.73 14.18
N ILE A 43 -0.07 -5.12 13.34
CA ILE A 43 0.30 -3.70 13.45
C ILE A 43 -0.35 -2.91 12.31
N THR A 44 -0.87 -1.73 12.64
CA THR A 44 -1.34 -0.75 11.64
C THR A 44 -0.24 0.27 11.37
N MET A 45 0.13 0.45 10.11
CA MET A 45 1.22 1.31 9.69
C MET A 45 0.71 2.38 8.72
N PHE A 46 1.10 3.63 8.97
CA PHE A 46 0.91 4.76 8.06
C PHE A 46 2.28 5.38 7.82
N LYS A 47 2.68 5.53 6.55
CA LYS A 47 4.04 5.93 6.16
C LYS A 47 3.97 7.21 5.32
N GLY A 48 4.97 8.07 5.46
CA GLY A 48 5.09 9.28 4.65
C GLY A 48 4.06 10.38 4.97
N ILE A 49 3.48 10.38 6.17
CA ILE A 49 2.55 11.43 6.59
C ILE A 49 3.32 12.76 6.73
N PRO A 50 3.00 13.80 5.96
CA PRO A 50 3.60 15.10 6.13
C PRO A 50 3.12 15.73 7.44
N TYR A 51 4.05 16.06 8.33
CA TYR A 51 3.76 16.76 9.59
C TYR A 51 4.05 18.27 9.51
N ALA A 52 4.76 18.69 8.47
CA ALA A 52 5.14 20.08 8.22
C ALA A 52 5.26 20.31 6.71
N ALA A 53 5.33 21.58 6.31
CA ALA A 53 5.66 21.92 4.93
C ALA A 53 7.09 21.45 4.58
N PRO A 54 7.35 20.96 3.36
CA PRO A 54 8.70 20.60 2.94
C PRO A 54 9.69 21.79 3.10
N PRO A 55 10.85 21.62 3.76
CA PRO A 55 11.78 22.71 4.07
C PRO A 55 12.68 23.06 2.87
N VAL A 56 12.06 23.33 1.72
CA VAL A 56 12.72 23.63 0.45
C VAL A 56 12.54 25.10 0.05
N GLY A 57 13.37 25.59 -0.87
CA GLY A 57 13.28 26.97 -1.38
C GLY A 57 13.39 28.01 -0.25
N PRO A 58 12.44 28.97 -0.15
CA PRO A 58 12.44 29.97 0.91
C PRO A 58 12.32 29.42 2.34
N LEU A 59 11.85 28.17 2.50
CA LEU A 59 11.74 27.50 3.81
C LEU A 59 13.04 26.83 4.25
N ARG A 60 14.08 26.81 3.40
CA ARG A 60 15.37 26.23 3.77
C ARG A 60 15.96 27.01 4.95
N TRP A 61 16.37 26.29 5.99
CA TRP A 61 16.91 26.85 7.24
C TRP A 61 15.92 27.64 8.10
N ARG A 62 14.62 27.54 7.82
CA ARG A 62 13.58 28.08 8.71
C ARG A 62 13.13 26.99 9.71
N PRO A 63 12.76 27.39 10.94
CA PRO A 63 12.17 26.47 11.90
C PRO A 63 10.86 25.88 11.39
#